data_AF-A0A9P7YJ74-F1
#
_entry.id   AF-A0A9P7YJ74-F1
#
_cell.length_a   1.000
_cell.length_b   1.000
_cell.length_c   1.000
_cell.angle_alpha   90.00
_cell.angle_beta   90.00
_cell.angle_gamma   90.00
#
_symmetry.space_group_name_H-M   'P 1'
#
loop_
_entity.id
_entity.type
_entity.pdbx_description
1 polymer ?
#
loop_
_entity_poly.entity_id
_entity_poly.type
_entity_poly.pdbx_seq_one_letter_code
_entity_poly.pdbx_strand_id
1 'polypeptide(L)'
;METVCRITNYMRVSNKSFDGWDISYEYVEWNGQSCGYATSKAKISNFAGTIRVRHLTVYPLSFDDDALGIQTRLTARGRDFERLRGYHFLTYTGKKILLTKPEAKPVSSRVVIDAFAYYRSCNIVKPELKPLCEEVRGQEEKQKDEDREDSDSDDGSSDSSTAAGPALTTLVTNEPVARKEDLRSLTDEQCLLATPWLIGLDLKSKEWGQFLIEDLTEIPWTDTAFDNLVLPGGEKELAWSFLENKNLSNGGEWNDFIPEKGRGIIILMFGLPGWPKNPDLLYSISAGVLGTKPKEVEDALDHALELCRLWNAMLLLDEADIFLGARTNEGLARNELVSIFLTKLEYYQGILFLTTNRFSSIDYAFQSRIDLFLPYSDLTPPARKQVWENFITRMPDKFDIGEDGIRKLSEINLNGREIKNLIKSAQLLCFKSGDQVSAERLCILAENRVRALKLLKESDDYV
;
A
#
# COMPACT_ATOMS: atom_id res chain seq x y z
N MET A 1 3.81 26.93 -3.53
CA MET A 1 2.46 26.44 -3.86
C MET A 1 1.46 27.42 -3.29
N GLU A 2 0.41 27.77 -4.03
CA GLU A 2 -0.62 28.73 -3.60
C GLU A 2 -1.60 28.05 -2.65
N THR A 3 -1.84 28.67 -1.49
CA THR A 3 -2.83 28.21 -0.50
C THR A 3 -3.56 29.41 0.08
N VAL A 4 -4.88 29.28 0.24
CA VAL A 4 -5.69 30.27 0.96
C VAL A 4 -5.97 29.72 2.34
N CYS A 5 -5.86 30.60 3.34
CA CYS A 5 -6.12 30.28 4.73
C CYS A 5 -6.98 31.37 5.37
N ARG A 6 -7.64 31.05 6.48
CA ARG A 6 -8.37 32.02 7.28
C ARG A 6 -7.50 32.50 8.42
N ILE A 7 -7.21 33.79 8.49
CA ILE A 7 -6.41 34.36 9.59
C ILE A 7 -7.29 34.40 10.86
N THR A 8 -6.78 33.86 11.96
CA THR A 8 -7.48 33.81 13.25
C THR A 8 -6.92 34.80 14.26
N ASN A 9 -5.61 35.04 14.23
CA ASN A 9 -4.94 36.00 15.11
C ASN A 9 -3.66 36.51 14.46
N TYR A 10 -3.26 37.74 14.79
CA TYR A 10 -1.97 38.29 14.41
C TYR A 10 -1.41 39.12 15.56
N MET A 11 -0.13 38.92 15.89
CA MET A 11 0.54 39.65 16.97
C MET A 11 1.94 40.06 16.56
N ARG A 12 2.35 41.27 16.98
CA ARG A 12 3.72 41.71 16.82
C ARG A 12 4.59 41.03 17.88
N VAL A 13 5.65 40.37 17.43
CA VAL A 13 6.63 39.69 18.28
C VAL A 13 7.98 40.34 18.05
N SER A 14 8.58 40.83 19.15
CA SER A 14 9.94 41.39 19.13
C SER A 14 10.73 40.75 20.25
N ASN A 15 11.59 39.79 19.90
CA ASN A 15 12.53 39.13 20.82
C ASN A 15 13.91 38.97 20.16
N LYS A 16 14.89 38.41 20.90
CA LYS A 16 16.26 38.25 20.39
C LYS A 16 16.38 37.34 19.16
N SER A 17 15.40 36.48 18.88
CA SER A 17 15.44 35.50 17.78
C SER A 17 14.55 35.88 16.59
N PHE A 18 13.57 36.77 16.76
CA PHE A 18 12.66 37.21 15.73
C PHE A 18 12.05 38.58 16.08
N ASP A 19 12.05 39.49 15.10
CA ASP A 19 11.37 40.78 15.16
C ASP A 19 10.49 40.93 13.91
N GLY A 20 9.17 40.93 14.13
CA GLY A 20 8.17 40.93 13.07
C GLY A 20 6.76 40.59 13.56
N TRP A 21 5.94 40.06 12.66
CA TRP A 21 4.57 39.62 12.96
C TRP A 21 4.47 38.09 12.94
N ASP A 22 3.80 37.54 13.94
CA ASP A 22 3.35 36.14 14.00
C ASP A 22 1.86 36.10 13.64
N ILE A 23 1.52 35.38 12.58
CA ILE A 23 0.18 35.28 12.03
C ILE A 23 -0.31 33.85 12.22
N SER A 24 -1.31 33.67 13.07
CA SER A 24 -2.00 32.40 13.22
C SER A 24 -3.12 32.30 12.19
N TYR A 25 -3.17 31.18 11.48
CA TYR A 25 -4.19 30.91 10.48
C TYR A 25 -4.72 29.49 10.62
N GLU A 26 -5.92 29.29 10.10
CA GLU A 26 -6.56 27.99 10.01
C GLU A 26 -6.82 27.58 8.56
N TYR A 27 -6.84 26.28 8.34
CA TYR A 27 -7.09 25.62 7.06
C TYR A 27 -7.81 24.30 7.29
N VAL A 28 -8.49 23.79 6.27
CA VAL A 28 -9.25 22.53 6.36
C VAL A 28 -8.30 21.35 6.13
N GLU A 29 -8.34 20.39 7.03
CA GLU A 29 -7.56 19.15 7.00
C GLU A 29 -8.44 17.92 7.22
N TRP A 30 -7.95 16.75 6.83
CA TRP A 30 -8.55 15.44 7.02
C TRP A 30 -7.66 14.58 7.91
N ASN A 31 -8.17 14.16 9.06
CA ASN A 31 -7.41 13.33 10.02
C ASN A 31 -7.66 11.82 9.87
N GLY A 32 -8.27 11.39 8.75
CA GLY A 32 -8.67 9.99 8.56
C GLY A 32 -10.01 9.61 9.20
N GLN A 33 -10.74 10.56 9.77
CA GLN A 33 -12.07 10.29 10.33
C GLN A 33 -13.05 11.42 10.07
N SER A 34 -12.64 12.67 10.27
CA SER A 34 -13.47 13.83 10.00
C SER A 34 -12.61 14.96 9.42
N CYS A 35 -13.27 15.87 8.72
CA CYS A 35 -12.67 17.14 8.36
C CYS A 35 -12.80 18.13 9.51
N GLY A 36 -11.81 19.00 9.67
CA GLY A 36 -11.83 20.07 10.65
C GLY A 36 -10.78 21.12 10.35
N TYR A 37 -10.80 22.20 11.14
CA TYR A 37 -9.81 23.26 11.02
C TYR A 37 -8.55 22.93 11.82
N ALA A 38 -7.44 22.80 11.10
CA ALA A 38 -6.09 22.77 11.65
C ALA A 38 -5.55 24.20 11.78
N THR A 39 -4.70 24.46 12.78
CA THR A 39 -4.09 25.78 13.00
C THR A 39 -2.59 25.72 12.72
N SER A 40 -2.06 26.72 12.02
CA SER A 40 -0.63 26.89 11.79
C SER A 40 -0.23 28.37 11.90
N LYS A 41 1.06 28.66 11.79
CA LYS A 41 1.64 29.98 11.95
C LYS A 41 2.52 30.37 10.77
N ALA A 42 2.38 31.62 10.33
CA ALA A 42 3.27 32.25 9.37
C ALA A 42 3.94 33.47 10.00
N LYS A 43 5.17 33.75 9.57
CA LYS A 43 5.96 34.88 10.06
C LYS A 43 6.18 35.89 8.95
N ILE A 44 5.99 37.17 9.28
CA ILE A 44 6.41 38.30 8.46
C ILE A 44 7.53 39.02 9.19
N SER A 45 8.77 38.84 8.72
CA SER A 45 9.94 39.53 9.26
C SER A 45 9.93 41.02 8.92
N ASN A 46 10.56 41.83 9.75
CA ASN A 46 10.83 43.23 9.38
C ASN A 46 11.69 43.32 8.12
N PHE A 47 11.42 44.33 7.30
CA PHE A 47 12.15 44.63 6.07
C PHE A 47 12.43 46.13 6.01
N ALA A 48 13.52 46.50 5.33
CA ALA A 48 13.88 47.89 5.13
C ALA A 48 13.17 48.46 3.89
N GLY A 49 12.70 49.70 3.98
CA GLY A 49 12.04 50.40 2.87
C GLY A 49 10.62 49.89 2.59
N THR A 50 10.21 49.96 1.32
CA THR A 50 8.87 49.58 0.87
C THR A 50 8.93 48.32 0.00
N ILE A 51 8.08 47.35 0.29
CA ILE A 51 7.89 46.16 -0.56
C ILE A 51 6.45 46.10 -1.08
N ARG A 52 6.26 45.45 -2.22
CA ARG A 52 4.92 45.14 -2.72
C ARG A 52 4.25 44.14 -1.78
N VAL A 53 2.96 44.35 -1.48
CA VAL A 53 2.19 43.49 -0.56
C VAL A 53 2.24 42.01 -0.96
N ARG A 54 2.27 41.69 -2.25
CA ARG A 54 2.36 40.30 -2.76
C ARG A 54 3.70 39.61 -2.52
N HIS A 55 4.75 40.35 -2.16
CA HIS A 55 6.04 39.78 -1.80
C HIS A 55 6.11 39.41 -0.31
N LEU A 56 5.06 39.69 0.47
CA LEU A 56 4.93 39.18 1.82
C LEU A 56 4.65 37.67 1.79
N THR A 57 5.14 36.96 2.79
CA THR A 57 4.87 35.52 2.99
C THR A 57 3.37 35.21 3.05
N VAL A 58 2.59 36.14 3.62
CA VAL A 58 1.13 36.07 3.72
C VAL A 58 0.59 37.46 3.44
N TYR A 59 -0.44 37.55 2.59
CA TYR A 59 -1.11 38.80 2.26
C TYR A 59 -2.60 38.55 1.98
N PRO A 60 -3.47 39.57 2.12
CA PRO A 60 -4.89 39.40 1.82
C PRO A 60 -5.11 39.15 0.33
N LEU A 61 -5.92 38.14 0.00
CA LEU A 61 -6.19 37.70 -1.37
C LEU A 61 -6.75 38.82 -2.27
N SER A 62 -7.43 39.81 -1.69
CA SER A 62 -7.96 40.98 -2.41
C SER A 62 -6.88 41.86 -3.06
N PHE A 63 -5.61 41.71 -2.66
CA PHE A 63 -4.50 42.40 -3.29
C PHE A 63 -3.94 41.67 -4.51
N ASP A 64 -4.44 40.47 -4.86
CA ASP A 64 -4.03 39.75 -6.07
C ASP A 64 -4.84 40.16 -7.31
N ASP A 65 -4.20 40.22 -8.48
CA ASP A 65 -4.85 40.62 -9.74
C ASP A 65 -5.75 39.48 -10.24
N ASP A 66 -5.38 38.23 -9.94
CA ASP A 66 -6.10 37.01 -10.31
C ASP A 66 -6.80 36.39 -9.09
N ALA A 67 -7.30 37.21 -8.16
CA ALA A 67 -7.97 36.71 -6.95
C ALA A 67 -9.11 35.73 -7.27
N LEU A 68 -9.90 36.01 -8.32
CA LEU A 68 -11.00 35.15 -8.77
C LEU A 68 -10.49 33.83 -9.37
N GLY A 69 -9.41 33.87 -10.15
CA GLY A 69 -8.80 32.67 -10.72
C GLY A 69 -8.17 31.78 -9.65
N ILE A 70 -7.49 32.38 -8.66
CA ILE A 70 -6.97 31.68 -7.49
C ILE A 70 -8.12 30.99 -6.74
N GLN A 71 -9.21 31.70 -6.42
CA GLN A 71 -10.38 31.10 -5.75
C GLN A 71 -10.92 29.91 -6.54
N THR A 72 -11.11 30.06 -7.85
CA THR A 72 -11.65 29.00 -8.71
C THR A 72 -10.75 27.77 -8.72
N ARG A 73 -9.44 27.94 -8.91
CA ARG A 73 -8.46 26.83 -8.93
C ARG A 73 -8.38 26.13 -7.58
N LEU A 74 -8.32 26.89 -6.49
CA LEU A 74 -8.18 26.33 -5.15
C LEU A 74 -9.45 25.65 -4.66
N THR A 75 -10.64 26.18 -4.99
CA THR A 75 -11.91 25.50 -4.74
C THR A 75 -11.99 24.20 -5.54
N ALA A 76 -11.57 24.18 -6.81
CA ALA A 76 -11.51 22.94 -7.60
C ALA A 76 -10.57 21.90 -6.96
N ARG A 77 -9.37 22.29 -6.54
CA ARG A 77 -8.46 21.42 -5.77
C ARG A 77 -9.10 20.95 -4.45
N GLY A 78 -9.88 21.79 -3.79
CA GLY A 78 -10.63 21.44 -2.59
C GLY A 78 -11.75 20.41 -2.85
N ARG A 79 -12.32 20.38 -4.06
CA ARG A 79 -13.25 19.32 -4.49
C ARG A 79 -12.52 18.00 -4.75
N ASP A 80 -11.31 18.07 -5.30
CA ASP A 80 -10.45 16.88 -5.38
C ASP A 80 -10.04 16.37 -3.99
N PHE A 81 -9.67 17.27 -3.07
CA PHE A 81 -9.44 16.92 -1.65
C PHE A 81 -10.66 16.21 -1.06
N GLU A 82 -11.85 16.77 -1.25
CA GLU A 82 -13.11 16.21 -0.76
C GLU A 82 -13.37 14.80 -1.30
N ARG A 83 -13.16 14.59 -2.61
CA ARG A 83 -13.31 13.31 -3.30
C ARG A 83 -12.30 12.27 -2.81
N LEU A 84 -11.07 12.70 -2.51
CA LEU A 84 -9.96 11.83 -2.10
C LEU A 84 -9.93 11.53 -0.60
N ARG A 85 -10.96 11.92 0.16
CA ARG A 85 -11.16 11.47 1.56
C ARG A 85 -11.51 9.98 1.59
N GLY A 86 -11.19 9.33 2.70
CA GLY A 86 -11.26 7.87 2.82
C GLY A 86 -9.95 7.23 2.35
N TYR A 87 -10.06 6.16 1.56
CA TYR A 87 -8.90 5.48 0.98
C TYR A 87 -9.00 5.34 -0.53
N HIS A 88 -7.91 5.63 -1.24
CA HIS A 88 -7.88 5.63 -2.71
C HIS A 88 -6.56 5.08 -3.24
N PHE A 89 -6.65 4.19 -4.23
CA PHE A 89 -5.52 3.66 -4.98
C PHE A 89 -5.26 4.53 -6.20
N LEU A 90 -4.11 5.18 -6.24
CA LEU A 90 -3.77 6.18 -7.26
C LEU A 90 -2.36 5.95 -7.80
N THR A 91 -2.04 6.62 -8.90
CA THR A 91 -0.68 6.76 -9.40
C THR A 91 -0.16 8.16 -9.06
N TYR A 92 1.09 8.24 -8.62
CA TYR A 92 1.72 9.51 -8.29
C TYR A 92 3.07 9.64 -8.98
N THR A 93 3.28 10.79 -9.62
CA THR A 93 4.59 11.18 -10.19
C THR A 93 4.93 12.58 -9.73
N GLY A 94 5.89 12.70 -8.81
CA GLY A 94 6.24 13.97 -8.20
C GLY A 94 7.22 13.79 -7.05
N LYS A 95 7.13 14.67 -6.05
CA LYS A 95 7.90 14.55 -4.80
C LYS A 95 6.95 14.31 -3.63
N LYS A 96 7.22 13.30 -2.80
CA LYS A 96 6.56 13.16 -1.50
C LYS A 96 7.38 13.83 -0.41
N ILE A 97 6.74 14.34 0.61
CA ILE A 97 7.40 14.78 1.86
C ILE A 97 7.23 13.66 2.87
N LEU A 98 8.32 13.15 3.43
CA LEU A 98 8.22 12.08 4.43
C LEU A 98 7.55 12.58 5.71
N LEU A 99 6.71 11.74 6.34
CA LEU A 99 6.08 12.07 7.62
C LEU A 99 7.03 11.89 8.82
N THR A 100 8.06 11.07 8.66
CA THR A 100 9.05 10.80 9.73
C THR A 100 10.11 11.90 9.82
N LYS A 101 10.43 12.55 8.70
CA LYS A 101 11.47 13.59 8.58
C LYS A 101 11.06 14.58 7.49
N PRO A 102 11.38 15.88 7.62
CA PRO A 102 11.05 16.89 6.61
C PRO A 102 11.98 16.79 5.37
N GLU A 103 12.00 15.63 4.72
CA GLU A 103 12.81 15.33 3.55
C GLU A 103 11.88 15.03 2.36
N ALA A 104 12.16 15.67 1.22
CA ALA A 104 11.43 15.44 -0.02
C ALA A 104 12.10 14.34 -0.85
N LYS A 105 11.35 13.31 -1.22
CA LYS A 105 11.84 12.20 -2.07
C LYS A 105 11.05 12.10 -3.38
N PRO A 106 11.70 11.84 -4.53
CA PRO A 106 11.01 11.61 -5.78
C PRO A 106 10.24 10.30 -5.74
N VAL A 107 9.03 10.30 -6.30
CA VAL A 107 8.14 9.14 -6.39
C VAL A 107 7.60 9.04 -7.79
N SER A 108 7.62 7.83 -8.35
CA SER A 108 6.94 7.47 -9.58
C SER A 108 6.47 6.03 -9.42
N SER A 109 5.33 5.87 -8.77
CA SER A 109 4.77 4.58 -8.34
C SER A 109 3.28 4.71 -8.06
N ARG A 110 2.64 3.56 -7.77
CA ARG A 110 1.31 3.54 -7.17
C ARG A 110 1.39 3.93 -5.70
N VAL A 111 0.39 4.67 -5.25
CA VAL A 111 0.24 5.14 -3.87
C VAL A 111 -1.15 4.81 -3.35
N VAL A 112 -1.26 4.63 -2.05
CA VAL A 112 -2.57 4.55 -1.37
C VAL A 112 -2.72 5.77 -0.51
N ILE A 113 -3.65 6.64 -0.85
CA ILE A 113 -4.00 7.79 0.00
C ILE A 113 -4.93 7.27 1.09
N ASP A 114 -4.50 7.32 2.35
CA ASP A 114 -5.31 6.88 3.49
C ASP A 114 -4.73 7.39 4.82
N ALA A 115 -5.27 8.51 5.31
CA ALA A 115 -4.89 9.05 6.61
C ALA A 115 -5.34 8.15 7.78
N PHE A 116 -6.46 7.43 7.65
CA PHE A 116 -6.95 6.54 8.71
C PHE A 116 -5.97 5.38 8.92
N ALA A 117 -5.56 4.75 7.82
CA ALA A 117 -4.60 3.66 7.87
C ALA A 117 -3.24 4.12 8.38
N TYR A 118 -2.79 5.34 8.07
CA TYR A 118 -1.56 5.90 8.64
C TYR A 118 -1.60 5.94 10.17
N TYR A 119 -2.57 6.65 10.75
CA TYR A 119 -2.65 6.82 12.21
C TYR A 119 -2.83 5.48 12.93
N ARG A 120 -3.65 4.58 12.38
CA ARG A 120 -3.90 3.26 12.96
C ARG A 120 -2.67 2.34 12.87
N SER A 121 -2.11 2.17 11.68
CA SER A 121 -1.02 1.21 11.44
C SER A 121 0.32 1.65 12.04
N CYS A 122 0.51 2.96 12.23
CA CYS A 122 1.68 3.52 12.91
C CYS A 122 1.46 3.76 14.41
N ASN A 123 0.28 3.44 14.95
CA ASN A 123 -0.10 3.69 16.35
C ASN A 123 0.13 5.15 16.79
N ILE A 124 -0.27 6.09 15.93
CA ILE A 124 -0.15 7.54 16.15
C ILE A 124 -1.53 8.09 16.52
N VAL A 125 -1.58 8.90 17.59
CA VAL A 125 -2.80 9.59 17.99
C VAL A 125 -3.21 10.58 16.89
N LYS A 126 -4.45 10.48 16.42
CA LYS A 126 -4.98 11.37 15.39
C LYS A 126 -4.94 12.83 15.88
N PRO A 127 -4.64 13.80 15.01
CA PRO A 127 -4.72 15.20 15.39
C PRO A 127 -6.18 15.58 15.69
N GLU A 128 -6.37 16.29 16.80
CA GLU A 128 -7.64 16.93 17.13
C GLU A 128 -7.83 18.15 16.22
N LEU A 129 -8.89 18.11 15.42
CA LEU A 129 -9.26 19.20 14.53
C LEU A 129 -10.47 19.94 15.10
N LYS A 130 -10.53 21.27 14.95
CA LYS A 130 -11.73 22.01 15.33
C LYS A 130 -12.89 21.64 14.39
N PRO A 131 -14.10 21.34 14.87
CA PRO A 131 -15.22 20.95 14.03
C PRO A 131 -15.56 21.97 12.94
N LEU A 132 -15.94 21.50 11.75
CA LEU A 132 -16.40 22.36 10.66
C LEU A 132 -17.83 22.91 10.86
N CYS A 133 -18.64 22.21 11.65
CA CYS A 133 -19.95 22.65 12.08
C CYS A 133 -19.91 22.92 13.59
N GLU A 134 -20.45 24.06 14.02
CA GLU A 134 -20.89 24.20 15.41
C GLU A 134 -22.05 23.22 15.60
N GLU A 135 -21.80 22.07 16.24
CA GLU A 135 -22.90 21.25 16.70
C GLU A 135 -23.73 22.11 17.65
N VAL A 136 -24.99 22.34 17.30
CA VAL A 136 -26.00 22.85 18.22
C VAL A 136 -25.99 21.89 19.41
N ARG A 137 -25.36 22.29 20.51
CA ARG A 137 -25.50 21.62 21.81
C ARG A 137 -26.97 21.72 22.23
N GLY A 138 -27.76 20.77 21.76
CA GLY A 138 -29.17 20.65 22.05
C GLY A 138 -29.47 19.23 22.53
N GLN A 139 -29.51 19.08 23.85
CA GLN A 139 -30.33 18.09 24.57
C GLN A 139 -29.99 16.60 24.37
N GLU A 140 -28.86 16.14 24.92
CA GLU A 140 -28.70 14.75 25.39
C GLU A 140 -28.01 14.71 26.77
N GLU A 141 -28.43 15.57 27.69
CA GLU A 141 -28.15 15.40 29.12
C GLU A 141 -29.43 15.70 29.88
N LYS A 142 -30.30 14.67 30.03
CA LYS A 142 -31.31 14.51 31.09
C LYS A 142 -32.13 13.24 30.86
N GLN A 143 -31.51 12.08 30.98
CA GLN A 143 -32.24 10.88 31.40
C GLN A 143 -31.25 9.81 31.86
N LYS A 144 -30.83 9.90 33.13
CA LYS A 144 -30.28 8.79 33.94
C LYS A 144 -29.99 9.32 35.35
N ASP A 145 -31.02 9.84 36.00
CA ASP A 145 -31.07 9.96 37.46
C ASP A 145 -32.49 9.59 37.85
N GLU A 146 -32.68 8.33 38.22
CA GLU A 146 -33.71 7.80 39.12
C GLU A 146 -33.60 6.27 39.05
N ASP A 147 -32.99 5.71 40.11
CA ASP A 147 -33.19 4.36 40.65
C ASP A 147 -31.86 3.72 41.07
N ARG A 148 -31.49 3.88 42.35
CA ARG A 148 -31.15 2.77 43.28
C ARG A 148 -30.82 3.30 44.67
N GLU A 149 -31.69 2.94 45.59
CA GLU A 149 -31.56 3.04 47.05
C GLU A 149 -30.47 2.10 47.60
N ASP A 150 -29.79 2.59 48.63
CA ASP A 150 -29.25 1.96 49.85
C ASP A 150 -28.62 0.55 49.81
N SER A 151 -27.33 0.49 50.15
CA SER A 151 -26.88 -0.33 51.30
C SER A 151 -25.49 0.11 51.79
N ASP A 152 -25.43 0.47 53.07
CA ASP A 152 -24.24 0.79 53.87
C ASP A 152 -23.18 -0.32 53.89
N SER A 153 -21.90 0.07 53.90
CA SER A 153 -20.83 -0.60 54.66
C SER A 153 -19.66 0.36 54.86
N ASP A 154 -19.51 0.76 56.10
CA ASP A 154 -18.43 1.54 56.71
C ASP A 154 -17.20 0.63 56.95
N ASP A 155 -15.99 1.06 56.55
CA ASP A 155 -14.78 0.88 57.36
C ASP A 155 -13.65 1.78 56.85
N GLY A 156 -13.09 2.58 57.76
CA GLY A 156 -12.07 3.58 57.49
C GLY A 156 -10.66 3.11 57.85
N SER A 157 -9.66 3.63 57.15
CA SER A 157 -8.32 3.83 57.70
C SER A 157 -7.51 4.86 56.90
N SER A 158 -7.08 5.90 57.61
CA SER A 158 -6.04 6.90 57.30
C SER A 158 -4.65 6.24 57.14
N ASP A 159 -3.59 6.78 56.54
CA ASP A 159 -3.18 8.16 56.33
C ASP A 159 -1.93 8.22 55.40
N SER A 160 -1.84 9.32 54.65
CA SER A 160 -0.66 10.07 54.15
C SER A 160 0.45 9.49 53.23
N SER A 161 0.64 10.27 52.15
CA SER A 161 1.89 10.64 51.45
C SER A 161 2.44 9.73 50.34
N THR A 162 2.31 10.16 49.08
CA THR A 162 3.40 10.68 48.22
C THR A 162 2.91 10.94 46.79
N ALA A 163 3.49 11.95 46.14
CA ALA A 163 3.17 12.40 44.79
C ALA A 163 3.37 11.30 43.72
N ALA A 164 2.40 11.14 42.82
CA ALA A 164 2.54 10.38 41.58
C ALA A 164 1.82 11.11 40.44
N GLY A 165 2.53 11.34 39.33
CA GLY A 165 2.00 11.98 38.12
C GLY A 165 0.88 11.16 37.47
N PRO A 166 0.13 11.74 36.50
CA PRO A 166 -1.00 11.06 35.90
C PRO A 166 -0.49 9.84 35.11
N ALA A 167 -0.82 8.65 35.61
CA ALA A 167 -0.54 7.39 34.98
C ALA A 167 -1.37 7.24 33.69
N LEU A 168 -0.65 6.98 32.60
CA LEU A 168 -1.16 6.65 31.28
C LEU A 168 -1.82 5.26 31.33
N THR A 169 -3.14 5.17 31.42
CA THR A 169 -3.86 3.92 31.25
C THR A 169 -4.15 3.70 29.77
N THR A 170 -3.27 2.99 29.09
CA THR A 170 -3.50 2.44 27.74
C THR A 170 -4.62 1.40 27.80
N LEU A 171 -5.83 1.79 27.39
CA LEU A 171 -6.90 0.85 27.09
C LEU A 171 -6.65 0.24 25.71
N VAL A 172 -5.91 -0.88 25.69
CA VAL A 172 -5.90 -1.79 24.55
C VAL A 172 -7.25 -2.51 24.55
N THR A 173 -8.18 -2.07 23.71
CA THR A 173 -9.42 -2.78 23.45
C THR A 173 -9.23 -3.60 22.17
N ASN A 174 -9.21 -4.93 22.33
CA ASN A 174 -9.13 -5.92 21.24
C ASN A 174 -10.49 -6.11 20.54
N GLU A 175 -11.22 -5.03 20.25
CA GLU A 175 -12.37 -5.09 19.35
C GLU A 175 -11.99 -4.53 17.97
N PRO A 176 -12.49 -5.10 16.86
CA PRO A 176 -12.26 -4.56 15.54
C PRO A 176 -12.97 -3.21 15.43
N VAL A 177 -12.26 -2.12 15.73
CA VAL A 177 -12.79 -0.76 15.55
C VAL A 177 -13.18 -0.61 14.08
N ALA A 178 -14.49 -0.63 13.81
CA ALA A 178 -15.06 -0.41 12.50
C ALA A 178 -14.59 0.95 11.96
N ARG A 179 -14.19 1.01 10.68
CA ARG A 179 -13.81 2.26 10.01
C ARG A 179 -15.04 3.19 10.01
N LYS A 180 -15.06 4.18 10.91
CA LYS A 180 -16.09 5.22 11.01
C LYS A 180 -15.53 6.51 10.47
N GLU A 181 -16.00 6.92 9.31
CA GLU A 181 -15.55 8.12 8.61
C GLU A 181 -16.74 9.05 8.33
N ASP A 182 -16.55 10.33 8.60
CA ASP A 182 -17.48 11.40 8.27
C ASP A 182 -17.10 12.01 6.91
N LEU A 183 -17.81 11.57 5.88
CA LEU A 183 -17.61 12.00 4.50
C LEU A 183 -18.62 13.07 4.06
N ARG A 184 -19.22 13.82 5.01
CA ARG A 184 -20.12 14.94 4.70
C ARG A 184 -19.48 15.91 3.71
N SER A 185 -20.30 16.46 2.82
CA SER A 185 -19.81 17.38 1.80
C SER A 185 -19.31 18.70 2.41
N LEU A 186 -18.26 19.24 1.82
CA LEU A 186 -17.65 20.51 2.19
C LEU A 186 -18.33 21.67 1.45
N THR A 187 -18.43 22.83 2.10
CA THR A 187 -18.86 24.06 1.42
C THR A 187 -17.75 24.59 0.50
N ASP A 188 -18.09 25.47 -0.46
CA ASP A 188 -17.07 26.07 -1.34
C ASP A 188 -15.98 26.83 -0.56
N GLU A 189 -16.35 27.48 0.54
CA GLU A 189 -15.40 28.14 1.45
C GLU A 189 -14.46 27.14 2.13
N GLN A 190 -14.98 25.98 2.56
CA GLN A 190 -14.17 24.94 3.17
C GLN A 190 -13.23 24.29 2.14
N CYS A 191 -13.70 24.08 0.91
CA CYS A 191 -12.87 23.61 -0.21
C CYS A 191 -11.75 24.61 -0.54
N LEU A 192 -12.05 25.91 -0.56
CA LEU A 192 -11.04 26.96 -0.78
C LEU A 192 -9.91 26.92 0.28
N LEU A 193 -10.27 26.57 1.52
CA LEU A 193 -9.35 26.45 2.66
C LEU A 193 -8.67 25.07 2.78
N ALA A 194 -8.98 24.12 1.89
CA ALA A 194 -8.45 22.77 1.98
C ALA A 194 -6.94 22.71 1.72
N THR A 195 -6.25 21.93 2.55
CA THR A 195 -4.83 21.60 2.37
C THR A 195 -4.58 20.99 0.99
N PRO A 196 -3.47 21.34 0.29
CA PRO A 196 -3.09 20.70 -0.96
C PRO A 196 -2.47 19.31 -0.77
N TRP A 197 -2.26 18.90 0.48
CA TRP A 197 -1.51 17.69 0.83
C TRP A 197 -2.45 16.60 1.36
N LEU A 198 -2.20 15.37 0.92
CA LEU A 198 -2.87 14.18 1.44
C LEU A 198 -1.83 13.19 1.98
N ILE A 199 -2.19 12.50 3.07
CA ILE A 199 -1.36 11.45 3.66
C ILE A 199 -1.57 10.15 2.89
N GLY A 200 -0.47 9.50 2.50
CA GLY A 200 -0.54 8.21 1.84
C GLY A 200 0.71 7.35 2.01
N LEU A 201 0.63 6.13 1.52
CA LEU A 201 1.72 5.17 1.46
C LEU A 201 2.23 5.02 0.02
N ASP A 202 3.53 5.16 -0.17
CA ASP A 202 4.19 4.75 -1.42
C ASP A 202 4.32 3.22 -1.46
N LEU A 203 3.59 2.55 -2.34
CA LEU A 203 3.55 1.09 -2.40
C LEU A 203 4.88 0.46 -2.84
N LYS A 204 5.76 1.24 -3.49
CA LYS A 204 7.07 0.77 -3.94
C LYS A 204 8.10 0.86 -2.82
N SER A 205 8.20 2.01 -2.15
CA SER A 205 9.18 2.21 -1.08
C SER A 205 8.69 1.77 0.30
N LYS A 206 7.38 1.56 0.46
CA LYS A 206 6.69 1.29 1.74
C LYS A 206 6.88 2.41 2.78
N GLU A 207 7.06 3.65 2.33
CA GLU A 207 7.19 4.81 3.22
C GLU A 207 5.93 5.68 3.16
N TRP A 208 5.48 6.11 4.33
CA TRP A 208 4.41 7.10 4.46
C TRP A 208 4.90 8.51 4.17
N GLY A 209 4.08 9.30 3.47
CA GLY A 209 4.40 10.67 3.10
C GLY A 209 3.17 11.52 2.81
N GLN A 210 3.41 12.81 2.64
CA GLN A 210 2.45 13.75 2.10
C GLN A 210 2.62 13.85 0.59
N PHE A 211 1.50 13.75 -0.12
CA PHE A 211 1.40 13.79 -1.58
C PHE A 211 0.58 14.99 -2.02
N LEU A 212 0.99 15.60 -3.11
CA LEU A 212 0.28 16.72 -3.70
C LEU A 212 -0.97 16.23 -4.43
N ILE A 213 -2.12 16.87 -4.19
CA ILE A 213 -3.37 16.49 -4.87
C ILE A 213 -3.24 16.58 -6.39
N GLU A 214 -2.58 17.63 -6.87
CA GLU A 214 -2.45 17.95 -8.30
C GLU A 214 -1.59 16.92 -9.07
N ASP A 215 -0.69 16.20 -8.37
CA ASP A 215 0.20 15.20 -8.96
C ASP A 215 -0.40 13.77 -8.88
N LEU A 216 -1.62 13.62 -8.32
CA LEU A 216 -2.33 12.35 -8.23
C LEU A 216 -3.14 12.11 -9.50
N THR A 217 -3.05 10.88 -10.00
CA THR A 217 -3.76 10.42 -11.20
C THR A 217 -4.43 9.09 -10.94
N GLU A 218 -5.56 8.85 -11.60
CA GLU A 218 -6.25 7.58 -11.53
C GLU A 218 -5.38 6.47 -12.14
N ILE A 219 -5.49 5.26 -11.61
CA ILE A 219 -4.74 4.12 -12.12
C ILE A 219 -5.34 3.71 -13.47
N PRO A 220 -4.54 3.63 -14.56
CA PRO A 220 -4.98 3.01 -15.79
C PRO A 220 -5.07 1.49 -15.57
N TRP A 221 -6.27 1.02 -15.23
CA TRP A 221 -6.56 -0.39 -15.03
C TRP A 221 -6.33 -1.15 -16.34
N THR A 222 -5.69 -2.31 -16.25
CA THR A 222 -5.32 -3.11 -17.41
C THR A 222 -5.78 -4.54 -17.21
N ASP A 223 -7.00 -4.84 -17.65
CA ASP A 223 -7.61 -6.18 -17.57
C ASP A 223 -6.78 -7.23 -18.32
N THR A 224 -6.01 -6.78 -19.33
CA THR A 224 -5.20 -7.65 -20.17
C THR A 224 -4.10 -8.40 -19.42
N ALA A 225 -3.72 -7.99 -18.20
CA ALA A 225 -2.67 -8.67 -17.44
C ALA A 225 -3.09 -10.10 -17.06
N PHE A 226 -4.34 -10.28 -16.64
CA PHE A 226 -4.89 -11.60 -16.33
C PHE A 226 -5.11 -12.43 -17.60
N ASP A 227 -5.62 -11.82 -18.68
CA ASP A 227 -5.83 -12.51 -19.97
C ASP A 227 -4.55 -13.04 -20.59
N ASN A 228 -3.45 -12.29 -20.46
CA ASN A 228 -2.15 -12.68 -20.99
C ASN A 228 -1.42 -13.73 -20.13
N LEU A 229 -1.93 -14.04 -18.94
CA LEU A 229 -1.39 -15.11 -18.12
C LEU A 229 -1.79 -16.47 -18.73
N VAL A 230 -0.78 -17.22 -19.14
CA VAL A 230 -0.92 -18.58 -19.66
C VAL A 230 -0.58 -19.56 -18.55
N LEU A 231 -1.59 -20.25 -18.02
CA LEU A 231 -1.44 -21.37 -17.10
C LEU A 231 -2.05 -22.62 -17.75
N PRO A 232 -1.30 -23.73 -17.84
CA PRO A 232 -1.86 -24.99 -18.31
C PRO A 232 -2.85 -25.57 -17.28
N GLY A 233 -3.83 -26.36 -17.74
CA GLY A 233 -4.57 -27.27 -16.85
C GLY A 233 -5.77 -26.71 -16.08
N GLY A 234 -6.32 -25.55 -16.44
CA GLY A 234 -7.55 -25.02 -15.80
C GLY A 234 -7.32 -24.36 -14.42
N GLU A 235 -6.06 -24.24 -13.99
CA GLU A 235 -5.66 -23.69 -12.70
C GLU A 235 -6.05 -22.21 -12.54
N LYS A 236 -6.10 -21.48 -13.66
CA LYS A 236 -6.51 -20.08 -13.72
C LYS A 236 -7.98 -19.91 -13.35
N GLU A 237 -8.85 -20.76 -13.91
CA GLU A 237 -10.28 -20.78 -13.65
C GLU A 237 -10.58 -21.24 -12.22
N LEU A 238 -9.81 -22.20 -11.69
CA LEU A 238 -9.90 -22.62 -10.29
C LEU A 238 -9.57 -21.48 -9.33
N ALA A 239 -8.41 -20.83 -9.51
CA ALA A 239 -8.02 -19.69 -8.68
C ALA A 239 -9.06 -18.57 -8.75
N TRP A 240 -9.59 -18.27 -9.94
CA TRP A 240 -10.63 -17.26 -10.13
C TRP A 240 -11.95 -17.62 -9.43
N SER A 241 -12.42 -18.85 -9.60
CA SER A 241 -13.65 -19.33 -8.94
C SER A 241 -13.54 -19.29 -7.41
N PHE A 242 -12.36 -19.61 -6.88
CA PHE A 242 -12.08 -19.50 -5.45
C PHE A 242 -12.13 -18.03 -4.96
N LEU A 243 -11.59 -17.10 -5.74
CA LEU A 243 -11.61 -15.66 -5.43
C LEU A 243 -13.04 -15.08 -5.48
N GLU A 244 -13.81 -15.39 -6.53
CA GLU A 244 -15.19 -14.92 -6.69
C GLU A 244 -16.10 -15.44 -5.57
N ASN A 245 -16.02 -16.73 -5.26
CA ASN A 245 -16.83 -17.36 -4.22
C ASN A 245 -16.52 -16.80 -2.82
N LYS A 246 -15.28 -16.36 -2.57
CA LYS A 246 -14.93 -15.68 -1.31
C LYS A 246 -15.57 -14.30 -1.21
N ASN A 247 -15.52 -13.51 -2.28
CA ASN A 247 -16.16 -12.19 -2.29
C ASN A 247 -17.67 -12.27 -2.04
N LEU A 248 -18.31 -13.36 -2.51
CA LEU A 248 -19.73 -13.66 -2.27
C LEU A 248 -20.02 -14.16 -0.84
N SER A 249 -19.10 -14.91 -0.22
CA SER A 249 -19.25 -15.46 1.13
C SER A 249 -18.85 -14.49 2.25
N ASN A 250 -18.23 -13.34 1.94
CA ASN A 250 -18.12 -12.22 2.89
C ASN A 250 -19.49 -11.69 3.38
N GLY A 251 -20.61 -12.15 2.80
CA GLY A 251 -21.98 -11.92 3.30
C GLY A 251 -22.69 -13.16 3.87
N GLY A 252 -22.05 -14.33 3.95
CA GLY A 252 -22.70 -15.61 4.31
C GLY A 252 -21.92 -16.47 5.29
N GLU A 253 -22.61 -16.96 6.32
CA GLU A 253 -22.12 -17.76 7.44
C GLU A 253 -21.27 -18.99 7.03
N TRP A 254 -19.95 -18.84 7.00
CA TRP A 254 -19.00 -19.95 7.19
C TRP A 254 -18.15 -19.62 8.42
N ASN A 255 -18.65 -20.01 9.59
CA ASN A 255 -17.93 -19.92 10.86
C ASN A 255 -17.31 -21.29 11.17
N ASP A 256 -15.98 -21.33 11.26
CA ASP A 256 -15.30 -22.39 12.01
C ASP A 256 -15.80 -22.37 13.48
N PHE A 257 -15.69 -23.49 14.18
CA PHE A 257 -16.19 -23.67 15.56
C PHE A 257 -15.55 -22.70 16.57
N ILE A 258 -14.48 -22.00 16.18
CA ILE A 258 -13.78 -20.99 16.96
C ILE A 258 -13.97 -19.62 16.27
N PRO A 259 -14.55 -18.62 16.95
CA PRO A 259 -14.64 -17.26 16.42
C PRO A 259 -13.26 -16.76 15.98
N GLU A 260 -13.18 -16.12 14.80
CA GLU A 260 -12.00 -15.45 14.22
C GLU A 260 -10.90 -16.32 13.58
N LYS A 261 -10.98 -17.65 13.66
CA LYS A 261 -9.99 -18.57 13.06
C LYS A 261 -10.40 -19.02 11.66
N GLY A 262 -9.44 -19.15 10.74
CA GLY A 262 -9.64 -19.81 9.44
C GLY A 262 -10.45 -19.03 8.39
N ARG A 263 -10.63 -17.72 8.53
CA ARG A 263 -11.33 -16.87 7.53
C ARG A 263 -10.42 -16.39 6.39
N GLY A 264 -9.11 -16.63 6.52
CA GLY A 264 -8.12 -16.35 5.47
C GLY A 264 -8.23 -17.34 4.32
N ILE A 265 -7.91 -16.91 3.10
CA ILE A 265 -7.61 -17.82 2.00
C ILE A 265 -6.13 -17.67 1.69
N ILE A 266 -5.41 -18.78 1.79
CA ILE A 266 -3.98 -18.88 1.54
C ILE A 266 -3.78 -19.71 0.28
N ILE A 267 -3.34 -19.03 -0.77
CA ILE A 267 -3.01 -19.63 -2.06
C ILE A 267 -1.49 -19.66 -2.16
N LEU A 268 -0.94 -20.86 -2.35
CA LEU A 268 0.49 -21.03 -2.52
C LEU A 268 0.82 -21.41 -3.95
N MET A 269 1.68 -20.60 -4.57
CA MET A 269 2.12 -20.71 -5.94
C MET A 269 3.57 -21.18 -5.98
N PHE A 270 3.86 -22.19 -6.78
CA PHE A 270 5.20 -22.77 -6.88
C PHE A 270 5.72 -22.68 -8.29
N GLY A 271 6.95 -22.20 -8.48
CA GLY A 271 7.62 -22.20 -9.78
C GLY A 271 7.87 -20.80 -10.36
N LEU A 272 8.64 -20.76 -11.46
CA LEU A 272 9.35 -19.54 -11.86
C LEU A 272 8.40 -18.36 -12.16
N PRO A 273 8.73 -17.14 -11.68
CA PRO A 273 7.76 -16.09 -11.46
C PRO A 273 7.26 -15.48 -12.76
N GLY A 274 5.98 -15.68 -13.04
CA GLY A 274 5.29 -15.16 -14.23
C GLY A 274 3.85 -14.70 -14.00
N TRP A 275 3.33 -14.73 -12.77
CA TRP A 275 1.99 -14.21 -12.48
C TRP A 275 1.92 -12.70 -12.77
N PRO A 276 0.83 -12.20 -13.38
CA PRO A 276 0.64 -10.78 -13.57
C PRO A 276 0.65 -10.08 -12.21
N LYS A 277 1.60 -9.18 -12.02
CA LYS A 277 1.73 -8.34 -10.81
C LYS A 277 0.61 -7.31 -10.65
N ASN A 278 -0.54 -7.51 -11.31
CA ASN A 278 -1.69 -6.64 -11.28
C ASN A 278 -2.99 -7.44 -11.13
N PRO A 279 -3.29 -8.03 -9.97
CA PRO A 279 -4.63 -7.97 -9.42
C PRO A 279 -4.82 -6.60 -8.75
N ASP A 280 -6.04 -6.08 -8.83
CA ASP A 280 -6.37 -4.66 -8.69
C ASP A 280 -6.11 -4.02 -7.30
N LEU A 281 -5.72 -4.83 -6.31
CA LEU A 281 -5.40 -4.41 -4.95
C LEU A 281 -4.28 -5.28 -4.35
N LEU A 282 -3.13 -5.36 -5.02
CA LEU A 282 -2.01 -6.20 -4.56
C LEU A 282 -1.01 -5.44 -3.68
N TYR A 283 -0.94 -5.80 -2.40
CA TYR A 283 0.16 -5.39 -1.53
C TYR A 283 1.26 -6.45 -1.59
N SER A 284 2.31 -6.20 -2.38
CA SER A 284 3.44 -7.13 -2.47
C SER A 284 4.55 -6.80 -1.46
N ILE A 285 5.10 -7.83 -0.83
CA ILE A 285 6.28 -7.77 0.03
C ILE A 285 7.22 -8.90 -0.35
N SER A 286 8.52 -8.62 -0.34
CA SER A 286 9.58 -9.63 -0.50
C SER A 286 10.16 -10.00 0.86
N ALA A 287 10.69 -11.21 0.98
CA ALA A 287 11.42 -11.64 2.17
C ALA A 287 12.51 -10.65 2.63
N GLY A 288 13.15 -9.92 1.71
CA GLY A 288 14.16 -8.92 2.06
C GLY A 288 13.63 -7.71 2.84
N VAL A 289 12.32 -7.40 2.74
CA VAL A 289 11.68 -6.27 3.43
C VAL A 289 11.22 -6.64 4.84
N LEU A 290 10.95 -7.92 5.09
CA LEU A 290 10.53 -8.42 6.40
C LEU A 290 11.67 -8.38 7.43
N GLY A 291 12.93 -8.33 6.98
CA GLY A 291 14.10 -8.34 7.87
C GLY A 291 14.57 -9.75 8.20
N THR A 292 15.60 -9.83 9.05
CA THR A 292 16.26 -11.11 9.38
C THR A 292 16.07 -11.55 10.82
N LYS A 293 15.59 -10.65 11.69
CA LYS A 293 15.36 -10.94 13.10
C LYS A 293 13.89 -11.27 13.36
N PRO A 294 13.57 -12.21 14.27
CA PRO A 294 12.19 -12.60 14.58
C PRO A 294 11.24 -11.42 14.84
N LYS A 295 11.63 -10.49 15.71
CA LYS A 295 10.81 -9.32 16.05
C LYS A 295 10.58 -8.37 14.87
N GLU A 296 11.61 -8.12 14.05
CA GLU A 296 11.49 -7.25 12.87
C GLU A 296 10.52 -7.85 11.85
N VAL A 297 10.59 -9.18 11.65
CA VAL A 297 9.69 -9.91 10.75
C VAL A 297 8.26 -9.91 11.30
N GLU A 298 8.08 -10.09 12.61
CA GLU A 298 6.78 -10.02 13.24
C GLU A 298 6.14 -8.64 13.06
N ASP A 299 6.85 -7.57 13.42
CA ASP A 299 6.36 -6.19 13.30
C ASP A 299 6.02 -5.84 11.84
N ALA A 300 6.88 -6.24 10.88
CA ALA A 300 6.67 -5.98 9.46
C ALA A 300 5.49 -6.77 8.89
N LEU A 301 5.31 -8.03 9.31
CA LEU A 301 4.21 -8.87 8.90
C LEU A 301 2.89 -8.38 9.49
N ASP A 302 2.86 -8.03 10.78
CA ASP A 302 1.68 -7.46 11.43
C ASP A 302 1.23 -6.17 10.74
N HIS A 303 2.18 -5.27 10.46
CA HIS A 303 1.89 -4.04 9.75
C HIS A 303 1.31 -4.33 8.36
N ALA A 304 1.87 -5.29 7.62
CA ALA A 304 1.38 -5.68 6.31
C ALA A 304 -0.03 -6.29 6.32
N LEU A 305 -0.28 -7.24 7.23
CA LEU A 305 -1.58 -7.90 7.36
C LEU A 305 -2.65 -6.88 7.75
N GLU A 306 -2.33 -5.95 8.65
CA GLU A 306 -3.24 -4.87 9.05
C GLU A 306 -3.55 -3.93 7.87
N LEU A 307 -2.56 -3.51 7.08
CA LEU A 307 -2.81 -2.68 5.89
C LEU A 307 -3.68 -3.41 4.86
N CYS A 308 -3.41 -4.70 4.62
CA CYS A 308 -4.24 -5.50 3.72
C CYS A 308 -5.68 -5.62 4.23
N ARG A 309 -5.87 -5.81 5.54
CA ARG A 309 -7.19 -5.85 6.16
C ARG A 309 -7.93 -4.51 6.03
N LEU A 310 -7.23 -3.39 6.25
CA LEU A 310 -7.81 -2.04 6.16
C LEU A 310 -8.26 -1.66 4.75
N TRP A 311 -7.56 -2.15 3.73
CA TRP A 311 -7.85 -1.86 2.33
C TRP A 311 -8.63 -2.97 1.62
N ASN A 312 -8.97 -4.05 2.33
CA ASN A 312 -9.47 -5.29 1.73
C ASN A 312 -8.61 -5.74 0.54
N ALA A 313 -7.29 -5.59 0.68
CA ALA A 313 -6.30 -5.85 -0.35
C ALA A 313 -5.74 -7.27 -0.26
N MET A 314 -5.31 -7.81 -1.40
CA MET A 314 -4.62 -9.10 -1.48
C MET A 314 -3.16 -8.92 -1.08
N LEU A 315 -2.68 -9.74 -0.15
CA LEU A 315 -1.26 -9.79 0.22
C LEU A 315 -0.51 -10.73 -0.72
N LEU A 316 0.62 -10.30 -1.30
CA LEU A 316 1.55 -11.18 -2.00
C LEU A 316 2.88 -11.21 -1.24
N LEU A 317 3.30 -12.41 -0.82
CA LEU A 317 4.63 -12.65 -0.28
C LEU A 317 5.48 -13.36 -1.33
N ASP A 318 6.43 -12.60 -1.87
CA ASP A 318 7.38 -13.06 -2.88
C ASP A 318 8.58 -13.74 -2.20
N GLU A 319 8.99 -14.89 -2.72
CA GLU A 319 10.14 -15.69 -2.22
C GLU A 319 10.01 -16.05 -0.72
N ALA A 320 8.86 -16.61 -0.33
CA ALA A 320 8.59 -16.98 1.06
C ALA A 320 9.33 -18.27 1.51
N ASP A 321 10.21 -18.85 0.70
CA ASP A 321 10.89 -20.12 0.98
C ASP A 321 11.76 -20.10 2.26
N ILE A 322 12.30 -18.92 2.60
CA ILE A 322 13.03 -18.68 3.85
C ILE A 322 12.15 -18.94 5.07
N PHE A 323 10.88 -18.52 5.03
CA PHE A 323 9.91 -18.62 6.13
C PHE A 323 9.09 -19.91 6.10
N LEU A 324 8.95 -20.54 4.93
CA LEU A 324 8.13 -21.75 4.75
C LEU A 324 8.94 -23.05 4.92
N GLY A 325 10.26 -22.97 5.03
CA GLY A 325 11.11 -24.15 5.09
C GLY A 325 10.94 -24.99 6.37
N ALA A 326 11.12 -26.30 6.23
CA ALA A 326 11.02 -27.27 7.32
C ALA A 326 11.95 -26.92 8.48
N ARG A 327 11.47 -27.17 9.70
CA ARG A 327 12.24 -26.93 10.92
C ARG A 327 13.47 -27.84 10.95
N THR A 328 14.64 -27.24 11.12
CA THR A 328 15.92 -27.97 11.24
C THR A 328 16.45 -27.84 12.66
N ASN A 329 17.16 -28.86 13.15
CA ASN A 329 17.74 -28.85 14.50
C ASN A 329 18.83 -27.78 14.72
N GLU A 330 19.40 -27.22 13.63
CA GLU A 330 20.55 -26.31 13.69
C GLU A 330 20.17 -24.82 13.60
N GLY A 331 18.88 -24.47 13.53
CA GLY A 331 18.42 -23.12 13.22
C GLY A 331 17.32 -22.60 14.14
N LEU A 332 17.63 -22.28 15.40
CA LEU A 332 16.65 -21.76 16.37
C LEU A 332 15.91 -20.51 15.85
N ALA A 333 16.65 -19.52 15.34
CA ALA A 333 16.07 -18.30 14.81
C ALA A 333 15.12 -18.53 13.61
N ARG A 334 15.43 -19.53 12.77
CA ARG A 334 14.57 -19.90 11.64
C ARG A 334 13.29 -20.58 12.12
N ASN A 335 13.41 -21.48 13.08
CA ASN A 335 12.25 -22.17 13.66
C ASN A 335 11.31 -21.20 14.39
N GLU A 336 11.87 -20.15 15.00
CA GLU A 336 11.11 -19.06 15.60
C GLU A 336 10.34 -18.26 14.52
N LEU A 337 11.01 -17.88 13.42
CA LEU A 337 10.37 -17.22 12.27
C LEU A 337 9.22 -18.05 11.67
N VAL A 338 9.45 -19.35 11.45
CA VAL A 338 8.43 -20.31 10.99
C VAL A 338 7.23 -20.31 11.94
N SER A 339 7.46 -20.28 13.25
CA SER A 339 6.41 -20.32 14.27
C SER A 339 5.59 -19.03 14.33
N ILE A 340 6.25 -17.87 14.24
CA ILE A 340 5.58 -16.56 14.14
C ILE A 340 4.66 -16.55 12.92
N PHE A 341 5.19 -16.96 11.77
CA PHE A 341 4.45 -16.91 10.51
C PHE A 341 3.24 -17.87 10.52
N LEU A 342 3.40 -19.12 11.00
CA LEU A 342 2.27 -20.04 11.21
C LEU A 342 1.17 -19.45 12.10
N THR A 343 1.57 -18.76 13.17
CA THR A 343 0.64 -18.13 14.10
C THR A 343 -0.12 -17.00 13.44
N LYS A 344 0.56 -16.09 12.73
CA LYS A 344 -0.10 -14.95 12.06
C LYS A 344 -1.03 -15.39 10.93
N LEU A 345 -0.65 -16.43 10.18
CA LEU A 345 -1.50 -16.97 9.10
C LEU A 345 -2.81 -17.58 9.62
N GLU A 346 -2.81 -18.15 10.82
CA GLU A 346 -3.99 -18.78 11.43
C GLU A 346 -5.13 -17.79 11.70
N TYR A 347 -4.77 -16.55 12.02
CA TYR A 347 -5.70 -15.45 12.32
C TYR A 347 -5.87 -14.45 11.17
N TYR A 348 -5.22 -14.68 10.03
CA TYR A 348 -5.32 -13.75 8.92
C TYR A 348 -6.72 -13.79 8.29
N GLN A 349 -7.34 -12.62 8.15
CA GLN A 349 -8.68 -12.46 7.57
C GLN A 349 -8.56 -11.70 6.24
N GLY A 350 -8.13 -12.40 5.19
CA GLY A 350 -7.94 -11.82 3.86
C GLY A 350 -7.55 -12.85 2.81
N ILE A 351 -7.03 -12.38 1.68
CA ILE A 351 -6.47 -13.24 0.61
C ILE A 351 -4.96 -13.08 0.64
N LEU A 352 -4.24 -14.19 0.75
CA LEU A 352 -2.80 -14.25 0.76
C LEU A 352 -2.30 -15.13 -0.37
N PHE A 353 -1.48 -14.55 -1.24
CA PHE A 353 -0.67 -15.26 -2.20
C PHE A 353 0.74 -15.42 -1.66
N LEU A 354 1.23 -16.64 -1.68
CA LEU A 354 2.61 -16.97 -1.37
C LEU A 354 3.28 -17.48 -2.64
N THR A 355 4.53 -17.10 -2.87
CA THR A 355 5.35 -17.72 -3.93
C THR A 355 6.58 -18.37 -3.31
N THR A 356 6.96 -19.54 -3.82
CA THR A 356 8.20 -20.21 -3.40
C THR A 356 8.79 -21.02 -4.54
N ASN A 357 10.12 -21.04 -4.58
CA ASN A 357 10.89 -21.86 -5.51
C ASN A 357 11.24 -23.24 -4.95
N ARG A 358 10.94 -23.52 -3.68
CA ARG A 358 11.34 -24.76 -2.97
C ARG A 358 10.15 -25.50 -2.40
N PHE A 359 9.34 -26.13 -3.26
CA PHE A 359 8.18 -26.92 -2.83
C PHE A 359 8.56 -28.06 -1.87
N SER A 360 9.62 -28.81 -2.19
CA SER A 360 10.01 -30.02 -1.46
C SER A 360 10.50 -29.78 -0.04
N SER A 361 10.81 -28.54 0.33
CA SER A 361 11.36 -28.21 1.65
C SER A 361 10.34 -27.57 2.59
N ILE A 362 9.05 -27.58 2.27
CA ILE A 362 8.03 -26.86 3.04
C ILE A 362 7.60 -27.66 4.27
N ASP A 363 7.49 -26.97 5.40
CA ASP A 363 7.04 -27.57 6.66
C ASP A 363 5.61 -28.13 6.57
N TYR A 364 5.38 -29.30 7.15
CA TYR A 364 4.08 -29.97 7.11
C TYR A 364 2.97 -29.13 7.77
N ALA A 365 3.27 -28.37 8.83
CA ALA A 365 2.29 -27.51 9.49
C ALA A 365 1.89 -26.30 8.65
N PHE A 366 2.73 -25.91 7.66
CA PHE A 366 2.34 -24.93 6.65
C PHE A 366 1.42 -25.54 5.61
N GLN A 367 1.75 -26.75 5.15
CA GLN A 367 0.93 -27.47 4.15
C GLN A 367 -0.53 -27.59 4.59
N SER A 368 -0.77 -27.85 5.89
CA SER A 368 -2.13 -27.97 6.43
C SER A 368 -2.91 -26.65 6.51
N ARG A 369 -2.28 -25.49 6.30
CA ARG A 369 -2.90 -24.16 6.34
C ARG A 369 -3.09 -23.53 4.96
N ILE A 370 -2.69 -24.23 3.89
CA ILE A 370 -2.84 -23.75 2.52
C ILE A 370 -4.12 -24.32 1.94
N ASP A 371 -4.99 -23.44 1.45
CA ASP A 371 -6.28 -23.81 0.89
C ASP A 371 -6.14 -24.30 -0.55
N LEU A 372 -5.22 -23.71 -1.31
CA LEU A 372 -5.00 -24.02 -2.71
C LEU A 372 -3.51 -24.04 -3.05
N PHE A 373 -3.09 -25.18 -3.60
CA PHE A 373 -1.76 -25.36 -4.19
C PHE A 373 -1.87 -25.13 -5.70
N LEU A 374 -1.13 -24.16 -6.22
CA LEU A 374 -1.03 -23.86 -7.65
C LEU A 374 0.40 -24.20 -8.14
N PRO A 375 0.62 -25.43 -8.61
CA PRO A 375 1.92 -25.82 -9.15
C PRO A 375 2.12 -25.23 -10.55
N TYR A 376 3.08 -24.31 -10.73
CA TYR A 376 3.56 -24.01 -12.08
C TYR A 376 4.33 -25.22 -12.58
N SER A 377 3.62 -26.05 -13.34
CA SER A 377 4.23 -27.04 -14.22
C SER A 377 4.97 -26.35 -15.36
N ASP A 378 5.94 -27.07 -15.95
CA ASP A 378 6.59 -26.61 -17.16
C ASP A 378 5.54 -26.32 -18.24
N LEU A 379 5.69 -25.18 -18.92
CA LEU A 379 4.76 -24.77 -19.96
C LEU A 379 4.69 -25.85 -21.04
N THR A 380 3.50 -26.35 -21.34
CA THR A 380 3.30 -27.28 -22.46
C THR A 380 3.68 -26.61 -23.79
N PRO A 381 4.06 -27.36 -24.85
CA PRO A 381 4.32 -26.78 -26.17
C PRO A 381 3.23 -25.80 -26.66
N PRO A 382 1.91 -26.09 -26.56
CA PRO A 382 0.88 -25.13 -26.94
C PRO A 382 0.87 -23.88 -26.04
N ALA A 383 1.09 -24.02 -24.73
CA ALA A 383 1.21 -22.86 -23.83
C ALA A 383 2.45 -21.99 -24.19
N ARG A 384 3.59 -22.61 -24.53
CA ARG A 384 4.78 -21.87 -24.98
C ARG A 384 4.53 -21.13 -26.30
N LYS A 385 3.82 -21.75 -27.25
CA LYS A 385 3.41 -21.10 -28.51
C LYS A 385 2.64 -19.81 -28.21
N GLN A 386 1.64 -19.89 -27.35
CA GLN A 386 0.83 -18.74 -26.93
C GLN A 386 1.66 -17.65 -26.24
N VAL A 387 2.60 -18.03 -25.37
CA VAL A 387 3.51 -17.07 -24.71
C VAL A 387 4.39 -16.34 -25.74
N TRP A 388 4.97 -17.06 -26.70
CA TRP A 388 5.75 -16.46 -27.79
C TRP A 388 4.89 -15.49 -28.63
N GLU A 389 3.69 -15.90 -29.02
CA GLU A 389 2.74 -15.06 -29.77
C GLU A 389 2.38 -13.79 -29.00
N ASN A 390 2.09 -13.89 -27.71
CA ASN A 390 1.75 -12.74 -26.86
C ASN A 390 2.89 -11.71 -26.80
N PHE A 391 4.15 -12.15 -26.77
CA PHE A 391 5.29 -11.23 -26.76
C PHE A 391 5.62 -10.65 -28.14
N ILE A 392 5.53 -11.46 -29.20
CA ILE A 392 5.83 -11.04 -30.58
C ILE A 392 4.76 -10.06 -31.09
N THR A 393 3.48 -10.37 -30.87
CA THR A 393 2.33 -9.55 -31.33
C THR A 393 2.30 -8.17 -30.67
N ARG A 394 2.86 -8.04 -29.46
CA ARG A 394 3.01 -6.72 -28.78
C ARG A 394 4.04 -5.82 -29.46
N MET A 395 4.88 -6.34 -30.36
CA MET A 395 5.96 -5.60 -31.00
C MET A 395 6.13 -6.00 -32.49
N PRO A 396 5.09 -5.85 -33.32
CA PRO A 396 5.08 -6.37 -34.69
C PRO A 396 6.21 -5.77 -35.55
N ASP A 397 6.55 -4.50 -35.32
CA ASP A 397 7.58 -3.81 -36.12
C ASP A 397 9.00 -4.33 -35.88
N LYS A 398 9.23 -5.11 -34.82
CA LYS A 398 10.56 -5.58 -34.40
C LYS A 398 10.85 -7.04 -34.74
N PHE A 399 9.83 -7.81 -35.12
CA PHE A 399 9.94 -9.25 -35.32
C PHE A 399 9.42 -9.65 -36.70
N ASP A 400 10.25 -10.36 -37.46
CA ASP A 400 9.83 -11.02 -38.70
C ASP A 400 9.84 -12.53 -38.44
N ILE A 401 8.74 -13.02 -37.89
CA ILE A 401 8.58 -14.40 -37.44
C ILE A 401 7.25 -14.92 -37.96
N GLY A 402 7.30 -15.79 -38.97
CA GLY A 402 6.13 -16.54 -39.42
C GLY A 402 5.70 -17.62 -38.43
N GLU A 403 4.49 -18.17 -38.62
CA GLU A 403 3.90 -19.17 -37.72
C GLU A 403 4.80 -20.43 -37.56
N ASP A 404 5.49 -20.83 -38.62
CA ASP A 404 6.47 -21.93 -38.58
C ASP A 404 7.65 -21.66 -37.62
N GLY A 405 8.08 -20.40 -37.52
CA GLY A 405 9.13 -19.98 -36.60
C GLY A 405 8.68 -20.08 -35.14
N ILE A 406 7.46 -19.63 -34.86
CA ILE A 406 6.84 -19.73 -33.52
C ILE A 406 6.67 -21.21 -33.13
N ARG A 407 6.23 -22.07 -34.07
CA ARG A 407 6.11 -23.51 -33.82
C ARG A 407 7.46 -24.11 -33.38
N LYS A 408 8.54 -23.85 -34.12
CA LYS A 408 9.90 -24.32 -33.75
C LYS A 408 10.34 -23.80 -32.38
N LEU A 409 10.10 -22.52 -32.08
CA LEU A 409 10.44 -21.92 -30.79
C LEU A 409 9.64 -22.52 -29.62
N SER A 410 8.40 -22.95 -29.87
CA SER A 410 7.53 -23.57 -28.87
C SER A 410 7.95 -25.00 -28.50
N GLU A 411 8.72 -25.69 -29.35
CA GLU A 411 9.25 -27.03 -29.07
C GLU A 411 10.40 -26.99 -28.06
N ILE A 412 11.12 -25.87 -27.97
CA ILE A 412 12.23 -25.69 -27.03
C ILE A 412 11.66 -25.54 -25.60
N ASN A 413 12.14 -26.38 -24.67
CA ASN A 413 11.68 -26.36 -23.28
C ASN A 413 12.22 -25.12 -22.54
N LEU A 414 11.46 -24.03 -22.59
CA LEU A 414 11.75 -22.76 -21.96
C LEU A 414 10.55 -22.30 -21.12
N ASN A 415 10.82 -21.67 -19.98
CA ASN A 415 9.78 -21.02 -19.20
C ASN A 415 9.51 -19.58 -19.69
N GLY A 416 8.40 -18.97 -19.24
CA GLY A 416 7.99 -17.63 -19.68
C GLY A 416 9.02 -16.52 -19.38
N ARG A 417 9.77 -16.63 -18.27
CA ARG A 417 10.84 -15.67 -17.93
C ARG A 417 12.03 -15.80 -18.89
N GLU A 418 12.38 -17.02 -19.27
CA GLU A 418 13.43 -17.28 -20.25
C GLU A 418 13.06 -16.78 -21.63
N ILE A 419 11.83 -17.04 -22.07
CA ILE A 419 11.29 -16.51 -23.33
C ILE A 419 11.39 -14.98 -23.34
N LYS A 420 10.92 -14.30 -22.28
CA LYS A 420 11.03 -12.84 -22.13
C LYS A 420 12.48 -12.35 -22.21
N ASN A 421 13.41 -13.03 -21.54
CA ASN A 421 14.83 -12.67 -21.55
C ASN A 421 15.49 -12.87 -22.93
N LEU A 422 15.09 -13.92 -23.66
CA LEU A 422 15.56 -14.17 -25.02
C LEU A 422 15.07 -13.10 -25.98
N ILE A 423 13.79 -12.73 -25.90
CA ILE A 423 13.19 -11.64 -26.69
C ILE A 423 13.91 -10.32 -26.44
N LYS A 424 14.17 -9.99 -25.17
CA LYS A 424 14.92 -8.78 -24.80
C LYS A 424 16.35 -8.82 -25.34
N SER A 425 17.04 -9.95 -25.20
CA SER A 425 18.41 -10.14 -25.71
C SER A 425 18.47 -10.01 -27.24
N ALA A 426 17.50 -10.60 -27.95
CA ALA A 426 17.42 -10.53 -29.40
C ALA A 426 17.20 -9.09 -29.89
N GLN A 427 16.34 -8.32 -29.22
CA GLN A 427 16.13 -6.90 -29.52
C GLN A 427 17.40 -6.07 -29.31
N LEU A 428 18.13 -6.29 -28.21
CA LEU A 428 19.39 -5.61 -27.94
C LEU A 428 20.44 -5.88 -29.02
N LEU A 429 20.47 -7.10 -29.56
CA LEU A 429 21.39 -7.48 -30.63
C LEU A 429 21.05 -6.81 -31.97
N CYS A 430 19.77 -6.65 -32.29
CA CYS A 430 19.32 -5.99 -33.53
C CYS A 430 19.27 -4.45 -33.43
N PHE A 431 19.32 -3.88 -32.21
CA PHE A 431 19.25 -2.43 -32.01
C PHE A 431 20.33 -1.65 -32.75
N LYS A 432 21.53 -2.24 -32.94
CA LYS A 432 22.64 -1.61 -33.67
C LYS A 432 22.55 -1.73 -35.19
N SER A 433 21.91 -2.79 -35.70
CA SER A 433 21.81 -3.02 -37.14
C SER A 433 20.52 -2.45 -37.76
N GLY A 434 19.50 -2.18 -36.95
CA GLY A 434 18.20 -1.69 -37.41
C GLY A 434 17.33 -2.76 -38.05
N ASP A 435 17.81 -4.01 -38.06
CA ASP A 435 17.10 -5.15 -38.67
C ASP A 435 16.02 -5.71 -37.73
N GLN A 436 15.02 -6.36 -38.31
CA GLN A 436 14.05 -7.14 -37.55
C GLN A 436 14.68 -8.44 -37.01
N VAL A 437 14.16 -8.91 -35.87
CA VAL A 437 14.60 -10.17 -35.28
C VAL A 437 13.97 -11.34 -36.04
N SER A 438 14.80 -12.18 -36.65
CA SER A 438 14.37 -13.40 -37.34
C SER A 438 14.16 -14.58 -36.39
N ALA A 439 13.31 -15.53 -36.80
CA ALA A 439 13.06 -16.76 -36.06
C ALA A 439 14.34 -17.59 -35.80
N GLU A 440 15.22 -17.69 -36.80
CA GLU A 440 16.48 -18.45 -36.71
C GLU A 440 17.39 -17.91 -35.60
N ARG A 441 17.47 -16.59 -35.46
CA ARG A 441 18.32 -15.95 -34.45
C ARG A 441 17.81 -16.22 -33.04
N LEU A 442 16.49 -16.23 -32.85
CA LEU A 442 15.89 -16.62 -31.58
C LEU A 442 16.10 -18.10 -31.27
N CYS A 443 15.98 -18.99 -32.26
CA CYS A 443 16.28 -20.41 -32.10
C CYS A 443 17.73 -20.62 -31.65
N ILE A 444 18.70 -19.97 -32.29
CA ILE A 444 20.11 -20.06 -31.89
C ILE A 444 20.32 -19.59 -30.44
N LEU A 445 19.72 -18.46 -30.06
CA LEU A 445 19.82 -17.95 -28.68
C LEU A 445 19.19 -18.90 -27.67
N ALA A 446 18.03 -19.48 -28.01
CA ALA A 446 17.32 -20.44 -27.19
C ALA A 446 18.12 -21.74 -27.00
N GLU A 447 18.62 -22.33 -28.09
CA GLU A 447 19.42 -23.56 -28.08
C GLU A 447 20.73 -23.38 -27.31
N ASN A 448 21.44 -22.27 -27.55
CA ASN A 448 22.68 -21.95 -26.83
C ASN A 448 22.42 -21.83 -25.32
N ARG A 449 21.30 -21.21 -24.93
CA ARG A 449 20.91 -21.11 -23.52
C ARG A 449 20.63 -22.49 -22.92
N VAL A 450 19.84 -23.32 -23.58
CA VAL A 450 19.52 -24.68 -23.11
C VAL A 450 20.80 -25.51 -22.98
N ARG A 451 21.71 -25.42 -23.96
CA ARG A 451 23.01 -26.11 -23.92
C ARG A 451 23.86 -25.62 -22.74
N ALA A 452 23.97 -24.31 -22.53
CA ALA A 452 24.74 -23.75 -21.41
C ALA A 452 24.17 -24.16 -20.04
N LEU A 453 22.85 -24.18 -19.88
CA LEU A 453 22.21 -24.61 -18.64
C LEU A 453 22.38 -26.10 -18.35
N LYS A 454 22.41 -26.95 -19.39
CA LYS A 454 22.74 -28.37 -19.23
C LYS A 454 24.17 -28.56 -18.72
N LEU A 455 25.13 -27.87 -19.33
CA LEU A 455 26.54 -27.92 -18.90
C LEU A 455 26.74 -27.45 -17.45
N LEU A 456 25.99 -26.43 -17.01
CA LEU A 456 26.05 -25.94 -15.62
C LEU A 456 25.50 -26.96 -14.63
N LYS A 457 24.37 -27.62 -14.94
CA LYS A 457 23.82 -28.67 -14.09
C LYS A 457 24.77 -29.87 -13.99
N GLU A 458 25.35 -30.27 -15.13
CA GLU A 458 26.33 -31.35 -15.18
C GLU A 458 27.61 -31.00 -14.40
N SER A 459 28.02 -29.72 -14.31
CA SER A 459 29.18 -29.31 -13.51
C SER A 459 28.92 -29.26 -12.00
N ASP A 460 27.69 -28.94 -11.58
CA ASP A 460 27.30 -28.92 -10.16
C ASP A 460 27.18 -30.33 -9.56
N ASP A 461 26.88 -31.36 -10.37
CA ASP A 461 26.84 -32.76 -9.93
C ASP A 461 28.25 -33.38 -9.68
N TYR A 462 29.33 -32.65 -9.97
CA TYR A 462 30.73 -33.06 -9.74
C TYR A 462 31.42 -32.39 -8.54
N VAL A 463 30.70 -31.56 -7.77
CA VAL A 463 31.18 -30.91 -6.53
C VAL A 463 30.35 -31.40 -5.35
#